data_AF-A0AAI9PMP5-F1
#
_entry.id   AF-A0AAI9PMP5-F1
#
_cell.length_a   1.000
_cell.length_b   1.000
_cell.length_c   1.000
_cell.angle_alpha   90.00
_cell.angle_beta   90.00
_cell.angle_gamma   90.00
#
_symmetry.space_group_name_H-M   'P 1'
#
loop_
_entity.id
_entity.type
_entity.pdbx_description
1 polymer ?
#
loop_
_entity_poly.entity_id
_entity_poly.type
_entity_poly.pdbx_seq_one_letter_code
_entity_poly.pdbx_strand_id
1 'polypeptide(L)'
;MSTFLSGTASDSATLDALPLFPLHTVLFPDGRLPLRVFEKRYVDMVRNCMRDHLPFGVCLIATGEEVAQPGQTTEPESIGCLAEIVDCNVEQLGVLLIETRGRQRFRVLSHATRDDGLLVASVELLPPDVIDCKLELLGECLAALRRIVTSLHTDQPDKPKLPFGEPYLWDDPSWVVNRLCELLPVPLKAKQMLMELPDAGVRIEIVHRYMRQHHIV
;
A
#
# COMPACT_ATOMS: atom_id res chain seq x y z
N MET A 1 -21.82 41.28 -14.05
CA MET A 1 -21.35 40.41 -15.14
C MET A 1 -20.07 39.75 -14.69
N SER A 2 -20.12 38.42 -14.63
CA SER A 2 -19.10 37.40 -14.36
C SER A 2 -17.80 37.77 -13.63
N THR A 3 -17.74 37.36 -12.37
CA THR A 3 -16.52 36.91 -11.69
C THR A 3 -16.21 35.50 -12.19
N PHE A 4 -15.14 35.32 -12.97
CA PHE A 4 -14.56 33.99 -13.21
C PHE A 4 -13.47 33.76 -12.18
N LEU A 5 -13.79 32.99 -11.14
CA LEU A 5 -12.79 32.31 -10.34
C LEU A 5 -12.30 31.12 -11.17
N SER A 6 -11.12 31.28 -11.79
CA SER A 6 -10.39 30.16 -12.37
C SER A 6 -9.98 29.24 -11.22
N GLY A 7 -10.44 27.99 -11.27
CA GLY A 7 -10.14 26.95 -10.30
C GLY A 7 -8.64 26.78 -10.08
N THR A 8 -8.25 26.74 -8.82
CA THR A 8 -6.89 26.48 -8.36
C THR A 8 -6.48 25.05 -8.75
N ALA A 9 -5.28 24.91 -9.31
CA ALA A 9 -4.60 23.63 -9.41
C ALA A 9 -4.62 22.97 -8.01
N SER A 10 -4.92 21.68 -7.97
CA SER A 10 -4.81 20.86 -6.76
C SER A 10 -3.33 20.86 -6.35
N ASP A 11 -2.95 21.64 -5.34
CA ASP A 11 -1.62 21.55 -4.71
C ASP A 11 -1.48 20.16 -4.09
N SER A 12 -0.83 19.24 -4.81
CA SER A 12 -0.40 17.97 -4.25
C SER A 12 0.73 18.25 -3.25
N ALA A 13 0.53 17.82 -2.00
CA ALA A 13 1.52 18.04 -0.95
C ALA A 13 2.79 17.22 -1.21
N THR A 14 3.96 17.80 -0.98
CA THR A 14 5.26 17.15 -1.12
C THR A 14 5.88 16.85 0.24
N LEU A 15 6.65 15.76 0.31
CA LEU A 15 7.49 15.40 1.46
C LEU A 15 8.92 15.21 0.97
N ASP A 16 9.89 15.94 1.53
CA ASP A 16 11.24 16.01 0.94
C ASP A 16 12.20 14.90 1.40
N ALA A 17 11.91 14.26 2.52
CA ALA A 17 12.81 13.29 3.15
C ALA A 17 12.05 12.09 3.73
N LEU A 18 11.12 11.53 2.96
CA LEU A 18 10.38 10.33 3.36
C LEU A 18 11.34 9.12 3.37
N PRO A 19 11.56 8.45 4.52
CA PRO A 19 12.32 7.22 4.53
C PRO A 19 11.53 6.12 3.82
N LEU A 20 12.20 5.37 2.94
CA LEU A 20 11.61 4.29 2.18
C LEU A 20 12.03 2.93 2.74
N PHE A 21 11.08 2.00 2.73
CA PHE A 21 11.27 0.58 2.99
C PHE A 21 10.89 -0.20 1.71
N PRO A 22 11.87 -0.46 0.82
CA PRO A 22 11.65 -1.28 -0.37
C PRO A 22 11.39 -2.74 0.03
N LEU A 23 10.35 -3.35 -0.53
CA LEU A 23 9.92 -4.72 -0.24
C LEU A 23 9.50 -5.47 -1.53
N HIS A 24 9.44 -6.79 -1.52
CA HIS A 24 8.76 -7.62 -2.52
C HIS A 24 7.27 -7.77 -2.20
N THR A 25 6.61 -6.67 -1.86
CA THR A 25 5.17 -6.62 -1.62
C THR A 25 4.60 -5.29 -2.09
N VAL A 26 3.29 -5.27 -2.35
CA VAL A 26 2.55 -4.05 -2.71
C VAL A 26 1.62 -3.73 -1.55
N LEU A 27 1.88 -2.62 -0.86
CA LEU A 27 0.99 -2.10 0.18
C LEU A 27 -0.09 -1.23 -0.48
N PHE A 28 -1.35 -1.61 -0.30
CA PHE A 28 -2.49 -0.78 -0.72
C PHE A 28 -2.94 0.15 0.42
N PRO A 29 -3.59 1.29 0.12
CA PRO A 29 -4.29 2.09 1.12
C PRO A 29 -5.23 1.23 1.98
N ASP A 30 -5.15 1.43 3.30
CA ASP A 30 -5.84 0.68 4.36
C ASP A 30 -5.43 -0.80 4.53
N GLY A 31 -4.44 -1.26 3.76
CA GLY A 31 -3.84 -2.57 3.93
C GLY A 31 -3.04 -2.69 5.21
N ARG A 32 -3.10 -3.87 5.83
CA ARG A 32 -2.26 -4.24 6.96
C ARG A 32 -1.03 -4.97 6.47
N LEU A 33 0.14 -4.53 6.91
CA LEU A 33 1.41 -5.16 6.58
C LEU A 33 2.22 -5.39 7.86
N PRO A 34 2.21 -6.63 8.39
CA PRO A 34 3.10 -7.01 9.47
C PRO A 34 4.53 -7.15 8.95
N LEU A 35 5.49 -6.56 9.65
CA LEU A 35 6.90 -6.59 9.27
C LEU A 35 7.76 -7.04 10.45
N ARG A 36 8.76 -7.86 10.14
CA ARG A 36 9.83 -8.24 11.06
C ARG A 36 11.10 -7.49 10.67
N VAL A 37 11.46 -6.50 11.47
CA VAL A 37 12.52 -5.54 11.17
C VAL A 37 13.74 -5.85 12.02
N PHE A 38 14.85 -6.22 11.38
CA PHE A 38 16.10 -6.63 12.04
C PHE A 38 17.35 -5.91 11.50
N GLU A 39 17.29 -5.35 10.28
CA GLU A 39 18.38 -4.53 9.77
C GLU A 39 18.46 -3.20 10.53
N LYS A 40 19.65 -2.83 11.00
CA LYS A 40 19.86 -1.66 11.86
C LYS A 40 19.25 -0.37 11.31
N ARG A 41 19.47 -0.07 10.01
CA ARG A 41 18.91 1.11 9.34
C ARG A 41 17.39 1.21 9.46
N TYR A 42 16.69 0.09 9.34
CA TYR A 42 15.23 0.04 9.42
C TYR A 42 14.74 -0.01 10.88
N VAL A 43 15.50 -0.62 11.78
CA VAL A 43 15.21 -0.54 13.23
C VAL A 43 15.27 0.92 13.70
N ASP A 44 16.28 1.66 13.28
CA ASP A 44 16.44 3.08 13.61
C ASP A 44 15.38 3.95 12.93
N MET A 45 15.05 3.66 11.66
CA MET A 45 13.91 4.29 10.96
C MET A 45 12.60 4.10 11.72
N VAL A 46 12.26 2.87 12.12
CA VAL A 46 11.03 2.55 12.86
C VAL A 46 10.97 3.32 14.19
N ARG A 47 12.07 3.35 14.95
CA ARG A 47 12.15 4.12 16.21
C ARG A 47 11.90 5.61 15.99
N ASN A 48 12.48 6.19 14.94
CA ASN A 48 12.26 7.60 14.59
C ASN A 48 10.80 7.86 14.18
N CYS A 49 10.23 7.00 13.32
CA CYS A 49 8.83 7.09 12.90
C CYS A 49 7.86 7.05 14.10
N MET A 50 8.10 6.15 15.05
CA MET A 50 7.29 6.04 16.26
C MET A 50 7.45 7.25 17.18
N ARG A 51 8.68 7.74 17.39
CA ARG A 51 8.96 8.90 18.24
C ARG A 51 8.28 10.16 17.71
N ASP A 52 8.34 10.34 16.39
CA ASP A 52 7.92 11.58 15.73
C ASP A 52 6.49 11.49 15.15
N HIS A 53 5.82 10.33 15.32
CA HIS A 53 4.50 10.02 14.76
C HIS A 53 4.42 10.23 13.24
N LEU A 54 5.50 9.89 12.53
CA LEU A 54 5.62 10.04 11.09
C LEU A 54 5.50 8.69 10.37
N PRO A 55 4.88 8.65 9.18
CA PRO A 55 4.91 7.46 8.34
C PRO A 55 6.27 7.27 7.67
N PHE A 56 6.50 6.07 7.17
CA PHE A 56 7.52 5.79 6.16
C PHE A 56 6.86 5.35 4.85
N GLY A 57 7.60 5.30 3.75
CA GLY A 57 7.09 4.84 2.46
C GLY A 57 7.37 3.36 2.23
N VAL A 58 6.37 2.59 1.82
CA VAL A 58 6.57 1.23 1.30
C VAL A 58 6.49 1.27 -0.22
N CYS A 59 7.53 0.78 -0.89
CA CYS A 59 7.59 0.62 -2.33
C CYS A 59 7.88 -0.83 -2.69
N LEU A 60 7.27 -1.32 -3.76
CA LEU A 60 7.72 -2.55 -4.41
C LEU A 60 9.13 -2.33 -4.96
N ILE A 61 10.01 -3.31 -4.84
CA ILE A 61 11.34 -3.28 -5.47
C ILE A 61 11.19 -3.48 -6.98
N ALA A 62 11.63 -2.51 -7.76
CA ALA A 62 11.69 -2.58 -9.22
C ALA A 62 12.89 -3.41 -9.69
N THR A 63 14.05 -3.18 -9.09
CA THR A 63 15.28 -3.98 -9.28
C THR A 63 16.09 -4.06 -7.99
N GLY A 64 16.76 -5.20 -7.76
CA GLY A 64 17.56 -5.45 -6.56
C GLY A 64 16.86 -6.41 -5.59
N GLU A 65 17.46 -6.57 -4.40
CA GLU A 65 16.97 -7.43 -3.32
C GLU A 65 16.49 -6.59 -2.13
N GLU A 66 15.62 -7.16 -1.28
CA GLU A 66 15.17 -6.53 -0.02
C GLU A 66 16.34 -6.27 0.92
N VAL A 67 17.24 -7.25 1.02
CA VAL A 67 18.44 -7.18 1.84
C VAL A 67 19.57 -6.63 0.98
N ALA A 68 20.09 -5.45 1.36
CA ALA A 68 21.16 -4.82 0.62
C ALA A 68 22.41 -5.72 0.57
N GLN A 69 22.86 -6.04 -0.64
CA GLN A 69 24.17 -6.66 -0.87
C GLN A 69 25.19 -5.57 -1.19
N PRO A 70 26.47 -5.72 -0.76
CA PRO A 70 27.51 -4.75 -1.08
C PRO A 70 27.61 -4.48 -2.59
N GLY A 71 27.43 -3.22 -3.00
CA GLY A 71 27.53 -2.80 -4.40
C GLY A 71 26.27 -2.98 -5.25
N GLN A 72 25.15 -3.43 -4.67
CA GLN A 72 23.85 -3.47 -5.35
C GLN A 72 22.93 -2.34 -4.86
N THR A 73 22.36 -1.60 -5.80
CA THR A 73 21.36 -0.57 -5.52
C THR A 73 19.97 -1.19 -5.57
N THR A 74 19.17 -0.96 -4.52
CA THR A 74 17.74 -1.31 -4.52
C THR A 74 16.98 -0.12 -5.11
N GLU A 75 16.33 -0.33 -6.25
CA GLU A 75 15.53 0.69 -6.92
C GLU A 75 14.05 0.46 -6.59
N PRO A 76 13.35 1.45 -6.01
CA PRO A 76 11.92 1.34 -5.74
C PRO A 76 11.10 1.58 -7.02
N GLU A 77 9.90 1.00 -7.07
CA GLU A 77 8.87 1.43 -8.03
C GLU A 77 8.49 2.90 -7.77
N SER A 78 8.06 3.58 -8.84
CA SER A 78 7.79 5.02 -8.82
C SER A 78 6.61 5.44 -7.96
N ILE A 79 5.67 4.52 -7.68
CA ILE A 79 4.53 4.75 -6.80
C ILE A 79 4.62 3.78 -5.61
N GLY A 80 4.46 4.35 -4.41
CA GLY A 80 4.39 3.61 -3.16
C GLY A 80 3.18 4.01 -2.33
N CYS A 81 3.09 3.45 -1.12
CA CYS A 81 2.06 3.77 -0.15
C CYS A 81 2.70 4.14 1.19
N LEU A 82 2.23 5.23 1.79
CA LEU A 82 2.63 5.59 3.15
C LEU A 82 2.20 4.48 4.11
N ALA A 83 3.10 4.09 5.01
CA ALA A 83 2.85 3.12 6.06
C ALA A 83 2.90 3.79 7.42
N GLU A 84 1.78 3.75 8.13
CA GLU A 84 1.68 4.15 9.53
C GLU A 84 1.87 2.94 10.42
N ILE A 85 2.71 3.04 11.44
CA ILE A 85 2.90 2.00 12.45
C ILE A 85 1.73 2.05 13.42
N VAL A 86 0.95 0.97 13.49
CA VAL A 86 -0.24 0.86 14.36
C VAL A 86 0.00 -0.02 15.58
N ASP A 87 0.98 -0.92 15.52
CA ASP A 87 1.48 -1.68 16.68
C ASP A 87 2.97 -1.96 16.53
N CYS A 88 3.68 -2.08 17.64
CA CYS A 88 5.10 -2.41 17.65
C CYS A 88 5.47 -3.17 18.92
N ASN A 89 6.03 -4.36 18.73
CA ASN A 89 6.53 -5.22 19.78
C ASN A 89 8.02 -5.52 19.57
N VAL A 90 8.77 -5.62 20.66
CA VAL A 90 10.15 -6.12 20.63
C VAL A 90 10.08 -7.64 20.75
N GLU A 91 10.43 -8.37 19.69
CA GLU A 91 10.47 -9.85 19.73
C GLU A 91 11.66 -10.34 20.54
N GLN A 92 12.83 -9.78 20.24
CA GLN A 92 14.09 -10.04 20.93
C GLN A 92 15.03 -8.84 20.73
N LEU A 93 16.15 -8.81 21.43
CA LEU A 93 17.09 -7.69 21.34
C LEU A 93 17.52 -7.44 19.88
N GLY A 94 17.18 -6.26 19.36
CA GLY A 94 17.52 -5.86 17.99
C GLY A 94 16.51 -6.27 16.91
N VAL A 95 15.39 -6.93 17.25
CA VAL A 95 14.34 -7.30 16.30
C VAL A 95 13.01 -6.70 16.73
N LEU A 96 12.39 -5.92 15.84
CA LEU A 96 11.06 -5.34 16.01
C LEU A 96 10.05 -6.10 15.16
N LEU A 97 8.89 -6.41 15.75
CA LEU A 97 7.69 -6.83 15.03
C LEU A 97 6.75 -5.64 15.00
N ILE A 98 6.49 -5.09 13.82
CA ILE A 98 5.55 -3.97 13.66
C ILE A 98 4.34 -4.43 12.86
N GLU A 99 3.18 -3.89 13.20
CA GLU A 99 2.01 -3.90 12.35
C GLU A 99 1.86 -2.51 11.74
N THR A 100 1.71 -2.43 10.42
CA THR A 100 1.52 -1.17 9.72
C THR A 100 0.19 -1.13 8.99
N ARG A 101 -0.35 0.07 8.80
CA ARG A 101 -1.51 0.35 7.95
C ARG A 101 -1.11 1.27 6.81
N GLY A 102 -1.43 0.85 5.58
CA GLY A 102 -1.31 1.67 4.39
C GLY A 102 -2.20 2.89 4.46
N ARG A 103 -1.69 4.05 4.03
CA ARG A 103 -2.39 5.33 4.01
C ARG A 103 -2.45 5.84 2.58
N GLN A 104 -1.95 7.03 2.33
CA GLN A 104 -2.02 7.68 1.03
C GLN A 104 -0.94 7.13 0.08
N ARG A 105 -1.28 7.00 -1.20
CA ARG A 105 -0.31 6.71 -2.25
C ARG A 105 0.58 7.93 -2.49
N PHE A 106 1.82 7.71 -2.88
CA PHE A 106 2.74 8.77 -3.25
C PHE A 106 3.52 8.40 -4.50
N ARG A 107 4.02 9.41 -5.21
CA ARG A 107 4.98 9.29 -6.30
C ARG A 107 6.36 9.69 -5.84
N VAL A 108 7.35 8.85 -6.10
CA VAL A 108 8.76 9.18 -5.91
C VAL A 108 9.18 10.17 -7.00
N LEU A 109 9.62 11.35 -6.59
CA LEU A 109 10.17 12.37 -7.49
C LEU A 109 11.69 12.19 -7.65
N SER A 110 12.35 11.87 -6.55
CA SER A 110 13.77 11.53 -6.50
C SER A 110 14.07 10.73 -5.22
N HIS A 111 15.15 9.94 -5.24
CA HIS A 111 15.62 9.23 -4.06
C HIS A 111 17.14 9.20 -3.99
N ALA A 112 17.66 9.02 -2.78
CA ALA A 112 19.08 8.84 -2.51
C ALA A 112 19.27 7.87 -1.34
N THR A 113 20.40 7.18 -1.34
CA THR A 113 20.81 6.32 -0.23
C THR A 113 21.67 7.13 0.73
N ARG A 114 21.29 7.20 2.01
CA ARG A 114 22.09 7.82 3.07
C ARG A 114 23.32 6.98 3.41
N ASP A 115 24.25 7.58 4.16
CA ASP A 115 25.49 6.91 4.61
C ASP A 115 25.22 5.65 5.47
N ASP A 116 24.08 5.57 6.14
CA ASP A 116 23.62 4.40 6.91
C ASP A 116 22.93 3.34 6.06
N GLY A 117 22.86 3.55 4.73
CA GLY A 117 22.21 2.67 3.77
C GLY A 117 20.69 2.85 3.69
N LEU A 118 20.07 3.76 4.44
CA LEU A 118 18.63 4.00 4.35
C LEU A 118 18.29 4.76 3.07
N LEU A 119 17.31 4.27 2.32
CA LEU A 119 16.76 4.98 1.16
C LEU A 119 15.82 6.08 1.64
N VAL A 120 16.02 7.30 1.15
CA VAL A 120 15.16 8.47 1.43
C VAL A 120 14.75 9.12 0.13
N ALA A 121 13.52 9.65 0.08
CA ALA A 121 12.95 10.20 -1.13
C ALA A 121 12.24 11.54 -0.91
N SER A 122 12.32 12.38 -1.94
CA SER A 122 11.34 13.44 -2.16
C SER A 122 10.15 12.83 -2.89
N VAL A 123 8.95 13.00 -2.34
CA VAL A 123 7.73 12.40 -2.86
C VAL A 123 6.61 13.42 -2.99
N GLU A 124 5.72 13.17 -3.93
CA GLU A 124 4.46 13.87 -4.12
C GLU A 124 3.31 12.97 -3.66
N LEU A 125 2.45 13.46 -2.77
CA LEU A 125 1.26 12.71 -2.37
C LEU A 125 0.23 12.71 -3.50
N LEU A 126 -0.26 11.51 -3.85
CA LEU A 126 -1.27 11.36 -4.89
C LEU A 126 -2.65 11.73 -4.34
N PRO A 127 -3.52 12.34 -5.15
CA PRO A 127 -4.90 12.60 -4.74
C PRO A 127 -5.66 11.28 -4.47
N PRO A 128 -6.80 11.35 -3.76
CA PRO A 128 -7.72 10.23 -3.66
C PRO A 128 -8.15 9.72 -5.05
N ASP A 129 -8.56 8.45 -5.10
CA ASP A 129 -9.00 7.83 -6.34
C ASP A 129 -10.22 8.56 -6.94
N VAL A 130 -10.27 8.60 -8.27
CA VAL A 130 -11.49 8.96 -8.99
C VAL A 130 -12.46 7.78 -8.89
N ILE A 131 -13.69 8.07 -8.47
CA ILE A 131 -14.76 7.07 -8.33
C ILE A 131 -15.72 7.19 -9.51
N ASP A 132 -15.40 6.50 -10.61
CA ASP A 132 -16.26 6.36 -11.80
C ASP A 132 -16.48 4.87 -12.12
N CYS A 133 -17.32 4.20 -11.32
CA CYS A 133 -17.51 2.75 -11.42
C CYS A 133 -18.92 2.36 -11.85
N LYS A 134 -19.02 1.29 -12.66
CA LYS A 134 -20.28 0.62 -12.97
C LYS A 134 -20.78 -0.13 -11.73
N LEU A 135 -21.95 0.26 -11.22
CA LEU A 135 -22.53 -0.32 -9.99
C LEU A 135 -22.72 -1.84 -10.05
N GLU A 136 -23.05 -2.38 -11.23
CA GLU A 136 -23.19 -3.83 -11.43
C GLU A 136 -21.88 -4.58 -11.15
N LEU A 137 -20.76 -4.09 -11.70
CA LEU A 137 -19.44 -4.70 -11.51
C LEU A 137 -18.97 -4.56 -10.07
N LEU A 138 -19.19 -3.38 -9.46
CA LEU A 138 -18.92 -3.17 -8.04
C LEU A 138 -19.71 -4.15 -7.17
N GLY A 139 -20.99 -4.38 -7.47
CA GLY A 139 -21.84 -5.32 -6.76
C GLY A 139 -21.30 -6.76 -6.77
N GLU A 140 -20.86 -7.24 -7.95
CA GLU A 140 -20.23 -8.57 -8.08
C GLU A 140 -18.90 -8.64 -7.30
N CYS A 141 -18.07 -7.60 -7.38
CA CYS A 141 -16.81 -7.50 -6.61
C CYS A 141 -17.06 -7.51 -5.09
N LEU A 142 -18.02 -6.73 -4.62
CA LEU A 142 -18.40 -6.66 -3.21
C LEU A 142 -18.92 -8.01 -2.70
N ALA A 143 -19.79 -8.67 -3.47
CA ALA A 143 -20.31 -9.99 -3.14
C ALA A 143 -19.18 -11.03 -3.05
N ALA A 144 -18.23 -10.99 -3.98
CA ALA A 144 -17.05 -11.86 -3.96
C ALA A 144 -16.19 -11.63 -2.73
N LEU A 145 -15.87 -10.35 -2.42
CA LEU A 145 -15.06 -9.99 -1.27
C LEU A 145 -15.72 -10.45 0.04
N ARG A 146 -17.03 -10.19 0.22
CA ARG A 146 -17.77 -10.65 1.39
C ARG A 146 -17.70 -12.17 1.56
N ARG A 147 -17.88 -12.92 0.47
CA ARG A 147 -17.80 -14.39 0.51
C ARG A 147 -16.40 -14.87 0.92
N ILE A 148 -15.34 -14.27 0.37
CA ILE A 148 -13.96 -14.61 0.74
C ILE A 148 -13.72 -14.31 2.22
N VAL A 149 -14.11 -13.12 2.67
CA VAL A 149 -13.97 -12.69 4.07
C VAL A 149 -14.72 -13.65 5.01
N THR A 150 -15.97 -14.02 4.71
CA THR A 150 -16.74 -14.97 5.53
C THR A 150 -16.10 -16.37 5.57
N SER A 151 -15.59 -16.86 4.43
CA SER A 151 -14.90 -18.16 4.37
C SER A 151 -13.67 -18.17 5.25
N LEU A 152 -12.81 -17.16 5.14
CA LEU A 152 -11.57 -17.07 5.90
C LEU A 152 -11.81 -16.97 7.41
N HIS A 153 -12.84 -16.24 7.85
CA HIS A 153 -13.20 -16.18 9.27
C HIS A 153 -13.69 -17.52 9.83
N THR A 154 -14.34 -18.35 9.01
CA THR A 154 -14.88 -19.64 9.44
C THR A 154 -13.77 -20.69 9.54
N ASP A 155 -12.82 -20.68 8.60
CA ASP A 155 -11.80 -21.72 8.50
C ASP A 155 -10.62 -21.53 9.48
N GLN A 156 -10.33 -20.29 9.91
CA GLN A 156 -9.11 -19.98 10.67
C GLN A 156 -9.33 -18.90 11.76
N PRO A 157 -9.99 -19.21 12.89
CA PRO A 157 -10.19 -18.24 13.96
C PRO A 157 -8.88 -17.76 14.63
N ASP A 158 -7.81 -18.58 14.61
CA ASP A 158 -6.56 -18.35 15.35
C ASP A 158 -5.36 -17.92 14.47
N LYS A 159 -5.53 -17.68 13.16
CA LYS A 159 -4.43 -17.43 12.19
C LYS A 159 -4.78 -16.40 11.11
N PRO A 160 -3.76 -15.85 10.43
CA PRO A 160 -3.53 -14.41 10.36
C PRO A 160 -4.76 -13.63 9.92
N LYS A 161 -5.04 -12.57 10.69
CA LYS A 161 -5.96 -11.49 10.36
C LYS A 161 -5.77 -11.15 8.88
N LEU A 162 -6.89 -10.99 8.17
CA LEU A 162 -6.93 -10.50 6.79
C LEU A 162 -5.86 -9.43 6.53
N PRO A 163 -5.41 -9.21 5.29
CA PRO A 163 -4.47 -8.14 4.96
C PRO A 163 -5.06 -6.73 5.12
N PHE A 164 -6.11 -6.59 5.95
CA PHE A 164 -6.85 -5.40 6.36
C PHE A 164 -7.56 -5.70 7.68
N GLY A 165 -8.05 -4.66 8.35
CA GLY A 165 -8.86 -4.84 9.57
C GLY A 165 -10.08 -3.94 9.57
N GLU A 166 -10.87 -4.10 10.64
CA GLU A 166 -12.06 -3.29 10.89
C GLU A 166 -11.71 -1.82 11.22
N PRO A 167 -12.64 -0.88 10.97
CA PRO A 167 -13.94 -1.10 10.33
C PRO A 167 -13.80 -1.32 8.81
N TYR A 168 -14.59 -2.25 8.27
CA TYR A 168 -14.62 -2.50 6.82
C TYR A 168 -15.41 -1.41 6.10
N LEU A 169 -14.82 -0.86 5.04
CA LEU A 169 -15.43 0.21 4.23
C LEU A 169 -16.17 -0.39 3.04
N TRP A 170 -17.25 -1.11 3.32
CA TRP A 170 -18.01 -1.85 2.29
C TRP A 170 -18.63 -0.96 1.20
N ASP A 171 -18.86 0.31 1.51
CA ASP A 171 -19.46 1.28 0.62
C ASP A 171 -18.42 2.09 -0.17
N ASP A 172 -17.12 1.84 0.05
CA ASP A 172 -16.01 2.49 -0.66
C ASP A 172 -15.51 1.60 -1.82
N PRO A 173 -15.71 1.99 -3.09
CA PRO A 173 -15.28 1.20 -4.24
C PRO A 173 -13.77 0.98 -4.30
N SER A 174 -12.97 2.00 -3.94
CA SER A 174 -11.51 1.91 -3.89
C SER A 174 -11.06 0.92 -2.84
N TRP A 175 -11.66 0.98 -1.65
CA TRP A 175 -11.33 0.05 -0.58
C TRP A 175 -11.65 -1.39 -1.00
N VAL A 176 -12.86 -1.64 -1.51
CA VAL A 176 -13.32 -2.98 -1.94
C VAL A 176 -12.36 -3.58 -2.97
N VAL A 177 -12.01 -2.83 -4.02
CA VAL A 177 -11.14 -3.37 -5.07
C VAL A 177 -9.70 -3.57 -4.57
N ASN A 178 -9.21 -2.72 -3.67
CA ASN A 178 -7.89 -2.91 -3.05
C ASN A 178 -7.81 -4.21 -2.26
N ARG A 179 -8.83 -4.52 -1.46
CA ARG A 179 -8.88 -5.77 -0.69
C ARG A 179 -8.89 -6.99 -1.60
N LEU A 180 -9.60 -6.92 -2.72
CA LEU A 180 -9.57 -7.97 -3.73
C LEU A 180 -8.17 -8.12 -4.35
N CYS A 181 -7.49 -7.02 -4.70
CA CYS A 181 -6.11 -7.09 -5.21
C CYS A 181 -5.14 -7.76 -4.22
N GLU A 182 -5.32 -7.54 -2.93
CA GLU A 182 -4.50 -8.18 -1.90
C GLU A 182 -4.78 -9.69 -1.77
N LEU A 183 -6.05 -10.07 -1.76
CA LEU A 183 -6.50 -11.46 -1.56
C LEU A 183 -6.35 -12.35 -2.78
N LEU A 184 -6.48 -11.79 -3.99
CA LEU A 184 -6.39 -12.56 -5.23
C LEU A 184 -4.92 -12.96 -5.53
N PRO A 185 -4.70 -14.16 -6.12
CA PRO A 185 -3.37 -14.65 -6.48
C PRO A 185 -2.87 -14.00 -7.79
N VAL A 186 -2.72 -12.68 -7.77
CA VAL A 186 -2.23 -11.86 -8.88
C VAL A 186 -0.72 -11.66 -8.74
N PRO A 187 0.08 -11.78 -9.83
CA PRO A 187 1.52 -11.51 -9.78
C PRO A 187 1.85 -10.11 -9.26
N LEU A 188 2.97 -9.94 -8.53
CA LEU A 188 3.34 -8.66 -7.90
C LEU A 188 3.35 -7.48 -8.87
N LYS A 189 3.91 -7.66 -10.07
CA LYS A 189 3.94 -6.59 -11.08
C LYS A 189 2.53 -6.15 -11.48
N ALA A 190 1.60 -7.09 -11.62
CA ALA A 190 0.21 -6.77 -11.90
C ALA A 190 -0.50 -6.13 -10.69
N LYS A 191 -0.19 -6.54 -9.45
CA LYS A 191 -0.67 -5.84 -8.24
C LYS A 191 -0.18 -4.39 -8.19
N GLN A 192 1.09 -4.17 -8.52
CA GLN A 192 1.67 -2.82 -8.59
C GLN A 192 0.94 -1.96 -9.62
N MET A 193 0.76 -2.47 -10.85
CA MET A 193 0.00 -1.77 -11.89
C MET A 193 -1.43 -1.44 -11.46
N LEU A 194 -2.10 -2.35 -10.73
CA LEU A 194 -3.43 -2.09 -10.18
C LEU A 194 -3.41 -1.01 -9.10
N MET A 195 -2.43 -1.02 -8.20
CA MET A 195 -2.25 -0.01 -7.14
C MET A 195 -1.99 1.38 -7.71
N GLU A 196 -1.35 1.47 -8.88
CA GLU A 196 -1.02 2.73 -9.56
C GLU A 196 -2.21 3.41 -10.24
N LEU A 197 -3.25 2.66 -10.63
CA LEU A 197 -4.40 3.23 -11.35
C LEU A 197 -5.09 4.33 -10.53
N PRO A 198 -5.28 5.55 -11.05
CA PRO A 198 -5.95 6.62 -10.29
C PRO A 198 -7.47 6.44 -10.24
N ASP A 199 -8.03 5.61 -11.11
CA ASP A 199 -9.46 5.38 -11.25
C ASP A 199 -9.85 4.02 -10.65
N ALA A 200 -10.73 4.05 -9.64
CA ALA A 200 -11.21 2.85 -8.98
C ALA A 200 -12.13 2.01 -9.88
N GLY A 201 -12.91 2.64 -10.76
CA GLY A 201 -13.77 1.96 -11.72
C GLY A 201 -12.98 1.16 -12.74
N VAL A 202 -11.92 1.73 -13.30
CA VAL A 202 -11.00 1.01 -14.20
C VAL A 202 -10.36 -0.18 -13.47
N ARG A 203 -9.94 0.02 -12.21
CA ARG A 203 -9.38 -1.05 -11.38
C ARG A 203 -10.41 -2.17 -11.15
N ILE A 204 -11.67 -1.81 -10.86
CA ILE A 204 -12.78 -2.75 -10.71
C ILE A 204 -13.00 -3.54 -11.99
N GLU A 205 -13.00 -2.92 -13.17
CA GLU A 205 -13.19 -3.63 -14.44
C GLU A 205 -12.10 -4.69 -14.68
N ILE A 206 -10.84 -4.37 -14.37
CA ILE A 206 -9.72 -5.29 -14.53
C ILE A 206 -9.82 -6.45 -13.54
N VAL A 207 -10.07 -6.15 -12.26
CA VAL A 207 -10.19 -7.16 -11.20
C VAL A 207 -11.41 -8.05 -11.43
N HIS A 208 -12.53 -7.48 -11.85
CA HIS A 208 -13.74 -8.22 -12.21
C HIS A 208 -13.48 -9.19 -13.37
N ARG A 209 -12.82 -8.72 -14.44
CA ARG A 209 -12.45 -9.58 -15.58
C ARG A 209 -11.56 -10.74 -15.15
N TYR A 210 -10.58 -10.48 -14.28
CA TYR A 210 -9.74 -11.53 -13.70
C TYR A 210 -10.60 -12.55 -12.94
N MET A 211 -11.48 -12.10 -12.04
CA MET A 211 -12.36 -12.99 -11.27
C MET A 211 -13.26 -13.85 -12.17
N ARG A 212 -13.83 -13.28 -13.24
CA ARG A 212 -14.61 -14.01 -14.25
C ARG A 212 -13.79 -15.10 -14.94
N GLN A 213 -12.59 -14.77 -15.40
CA GLN A 213 -11.70 -15.75 -16.07
C GLN A 213 -11.31 -16.91 -15.16
N HIS A 214 -11.22 -16.65 -13.85
CA HIS A 214 -10.87 -17.64 -12.84
C HIS A 214 -12.08 -18.24 -12.12
N HIS A 215 -13.31 -18.04 -12.62
CA HIS A 215 -14.56 -18.60 -12.08
C HIS A 215 -14.82 -18.26 -10.61
N ILE A 216 -14.38 -17.08 -10.16
CA ILE A 216 -14.65 -16.55 -8.83
C ILE A 216 -16.01 -15.84 -8.80
N VAL A 217 -16.40 -15.20 -9.90
CA VAL A 217 -17.72 -14.58 -10.15
C VAL A 217 -18.27 -15.01 -11.50
#